data_AF-A0A6L4ZKK8-F1
#
_entry.id   AF-A0A6L4ZKK8-F1
#
_cell.length_a   1.000
_cell.length_b   1.000
_cell.length_c   1.000
_cell.angle_alpha   90.00
_cell.angle_beta   90.00
_cell.angle_gamma   90.00
#
_symmetry.space_group_name_H-M   'P 1'
#
loop_
_entity.id
_entity.type
_entity.pdbx_description
1 polymer ?
#
loop_
_entity_poly.entity_id
_entity_poly.type
_entity_poly.pdbx_seq_one_letter_code
_entity_poly.pdbx_strand_id
1 'polypeptide(L)'
;ISSPSSGQSFNAGAMTTIIFHATDNIAVVSQNILFSIDGVNFTSIFNGLDKSTTSIDITLPMITTVNGVLRVEAIDAAGNIGFALVKNLLLLPDTQPPIVTIIAPQMDTKLKGNTTFTIIFSSSDNVGIASHEILIAIDGKNFTPFIRGIDGEERSAMVQVPNVKAKAALIRVITTDTAGNTGMADSGAFRIKAVK
;
A
#
# COMPACT_ATOMS: atom_id res chain seq x y z
N ILE A 1 25.23 -0.26 -9.08
CA ILE A 1 24.04 -0.09 -8.22
C ILE A 1 24.53 0.45 -6.90
N SER A 2 24.03 1.61 -6.47
CA SER A 2 24.41 2.27 -5.21
C SER A 2 23.34 2.13 -4.13
N SER A 3 22.10 1.81 -4.51
CA SER A 3 21.04 1.38 -3.58
C SER A 3 20.13 0.37 -4.28
N PRO A 4 19.71 -0.72 -3.61
CA PRO A 4 20.05 -1.14 -2.25
C PRO A 4 21.48 -1.71 -2.13
N SER A 5 21.92 -1.92 -0.89
CA SER A 5 23.20 -2.61 -0.59
C SER A 5 23.02 -4.11 -0.42
N SER A 6 24.10 -4.89 -0.62
CA SER A 6 24.04 -6.33 -0.39
C SER A 6 23.83 -6.64 1.09
N GLY A 7 22.99 -7.62 1.42
CA GLY A 7 22.61 -7.92 2.81
C GLY A 7 21.45 -7.08 3.36
N GLN A 8 20.95 -6.10 2.61
CA GLN A 8 19.86 -5.23 3.08
C GLN A 8 18.55 -6.00 3.26
N SER A 9 17.80 -5.63 4.29
CA SER A 9 16.51 -6.23 4.63
C SER A 9 15.34 -5.29 4.31
N PHE A 10 14.25 -5.87 3.84
CA PHE A 10 12.97 -5.22 3.54
C PHE A 10 11.82 -6.11 4.00
N ASN A 11 10.63 -5.53 4.19
CA ASN A 11 9.41 -6.34 4.21
C ASN A 11 9.07 -6.74 2.77
N ALA A 12 8.58 -7.98 2.58
CA ALA A 12 8.06 -8.43 1.31
C ALA A 12 6.88 -7.53 0.87
N GLY A 13 6.83 -7.14 -0.40
CA GLY A 13 5.83 -6.17 -0.88
C GLY A 13 6.14 -4.69 -0.58
N ALA A 14 7.19 -4.38 0.19
CA ALA A 14 7.55 -3.00 0.45
C ALA A 14 8.02 -2.28 -0.82
N MET A 15 7.79 -0.97 -0.88
CA MET A 15 8.42 -0.11 -1.88
C MET A 15 9.86 0.21 -1.50
N THR A 16 10.75 0.22 -2.50
CA THR A 16 12.13 0.64 -2.32
C THR A 16 12.65 1.37 -3.55
N THR A 17 13.58 2.29 -3.35
CA THR A 17 14.23 3.06 -4.41
C THR A 17 15.52 2.37 -4.85
N ILE A 18 15.60 2.03 -6.13
CA ILE A 18 16.82 1.53 -6.76
C ILE A 18 17.58 2.71 -7.35
N ILE A 19 18.84 2.88 -6.93
CA ILE A 19 19.74 3.91 -7.45
C ILE A 19 20.91 3.22 -8.15
N PHE A 20 21.15 3.61 -9.40
CA PHE A 20 22.13 2.97 -10.27
C PHE A 20 22.65 3.95 -11.34
N HIS A 21 23.73 3.53 -11.99
CA HIS A 21 24.34 4.26 -13.07
C HIS A 21 24.82 3.24 -14.09
N ALA A 22 24.43 3.45 -15.35
CA ALA A 22 24.87 2.64 -16.48
C ALA A 22 25.68 3.51 -17.43
N THR A 23 26.76 2.95 -17.95
CA THR A 23 27.63 3.63 -18.91
C THR A 23 28.04 2.66 -19.99
N ASP A 24 28.26 3.19 -21.17
CA ASP A 24 28.84 2.49 -22.29
C ASP A 24 29.83 3.43 -23.00
N ASN A 25 30.77 2.88 -23.76
CA ASN A 25 31.74 3.70 -24.50
C ASN A 25 31.13 4.41 -25.72
N ILE A 26 30.00 3.93 -26.25
CA ILE A 26 29.20 4.60 -27.28
C ILE A 26 27.93 5.16 -26.65
N ALA A 27 27.00 4.29 -26.25
CA ALA A 27 25.73 4.69 -25.64
C ALA A 27 24.97 3.48 -25.08
N VAL A 28 24.43 3.66 -23.88
CA VAL A 28 23.32 2.85 -23.39
C VAL A 28 22.04 3.32 -24.11
N VAL A 29 21.23 2.37 -24.57
CA VAL A 29 19.95 2.62 -25.25
C VAL A 29 18.77 2.31 -24.35
N SER A 30 18.85 1.23 -23.57
CA SER A 30 17.78 0.86 -22.64
C SER A 30 18.32 0.13 -21.42
N GLN A 31 17.50 0.04 -20.37
CA GLN A 31 17.87 -0.58 -19.11
C GLN A 31 16.76 -1.50 -18.61
N ASN A 32 17.11 -2.60 -17.95
CA ASN A 32 16.15 -3.51 -17.31
C ASN A 32 16.44 -3.64 -15.83
N ILE A 33 15.40 -3.92 -15.05
CA ILE A 33 15.52 -4.29 -13.63
C ILE A 33 14.85 -5.63 -13.44
N LEU A 34 15.59 -6.58 -12.88
CA LEU A 34 15.12 -7.92 -12.59
C LEU A 34 15.38 -8.27 -11.12
N PHE A 35 14.54 -9.14 -10.59
CA PHE A 35 14.69 -9.68 -9.25
C PHE A 35 14.60 -11.20 -9.25
N SER A 36 15.40 -11.83 -8.42
CA SER A 36 15.39 -13.26 -8.17
C SER A 36 15.13 -13.52 -6.70
N ILE A 37 14.18 -14.40 -6.40
CA ILE A 37 13.88 -14.82 -5.02
C ILE A 37 14.72 -16.02 -4.57
N ASP A 38 15.29 -16.77 -5.50
CA ASP A 38 16.10 -17.98 -5.25
C ASP A 38 17.60 -17.76 -5.52
N GLY A 39 17.97 -16.56 -5.99
CA GLY A 39 19.32 -16.18 -6.38
C GLY A 39 19.76 -16.70 -7.75
N VAL A 40 18.89 -17.38 -8.48
CA VAL A 40 19.20 -18.06 -9.75
C VAL A 40 18.25 -17.62 -10.87
N ASN A 41 16.95 -17.75 -10.66
CA ASN A 41 15.92 -17.44 -11.65
C ASN A 41 15.46 -15.99 -11.49
N PHE A 42 15.55 -15.22 -12.57
CA PHE A 42 15.22 -13.80 -12.58
C PHE A 42 13.87 -13.55 -13.24
N THR A 43 13.07 -12.70 -12.61
CA THR A 43 11.84 -12.13 -13.17
C THR A 43 12.06 -10.65 -13.40
N SER A 44 11.67 -10.14 -14.56
CA SER A 44 11.71 -8.71 -14.84
C SER A 44 10.69 -7.96 -13.98
N ILE A 45 11.14 -6.91 -13.31
CA ILE A 45 10.29 -5.88 -12.70
C ILE A 45 10.03 -4.77 -13.71
N PHE A 46 11.08 -4.33 -14.42
CA PHE A 46 11.00 -3.36 -15.50
C PHE A 46 11.80 -3.82 -16.72
N ASN A 47 11.26 -3.56 -17.91
CA ASN A 47 11.92 -3.80 -19.18
C ASN A 47 11.92 -2.51 -20.01
N GLY A 48 13.05 -2.17 -20.62
CA GLY A 48 13.14 -1.04 -21.54
C GLY A 48 13.02 0.34 -20.89
N LEU A 49 13.54 0.49 -19.66
CA LEU A 49 13.67 1.81 -19.04
C LEU A 49 14.57 2.70 -19.91
N ASP A 50 14.26 4.00 -19.92
CA ASP A 50 15.05 4.99 -20.63
C ASP A 50 16.50 5.00 -20.12
N LYS A 51 17.46 5.23 -21.02
CA LYS A 51 18.89 5.29 -20.70
C LYS A 51 19.24 6.35 -19.65
N SER A 52 18.41 7.39 -19.47
CA SER A 52 18.61 8.44 -18.48
C SER A 52 18.10 8.07 -17.09
N THR A 53 17.37 6.96 -16.94
CA THR A 53 16.90 6.50 -15.63
C THR A 53 18.08 6.09 -14.76
N THR A 54 18.28 6.78 -13.65
CA THR A 54 19.31 6.49 -12.63
C THR A 54 18.71 6.19 -11.27
N SER A 55 17.41 6.44 -11.10
CA SER A 55 16.66 6.19 -9.88
C SER A 55 15.23 5.81 -10.24
N ILE A 56 14.68 4.78 -9.59
CA ILE A 56 13.29 4.38 -9.75
C ILE A 56 12.78 3.67 -8.50
N ASP A 57 11.53 3.94 -8.14
CA ASP A 57 10.84 3.21 -7.08
C ASP A 57 10.25 1.92 -7.63
N ILE A 58 10.45 0.83 -6.89
CA ILE A 58 9.93 -0.49 -7.21
C ILE A 58 9.15 -1.04 -6.03
N THR A 59 8.12 -1.83 -6.31
CA THR A 59 7.51 -2.70 -5.29
C THR A 59 8.23 -4.04 -5.31
N LEU A 60 8.76 -4.48 -4.17
CA LEU A 60 9.42 -5.77 -4.05
C LEU A 60 8.40 -6.91 -4.14
N PRO A 61 8.81 -8.12 -4.57
CA PRO A 61 7.92 -9.26 -4.55
C PRO A 61 7.29 -9.49 -3.18
N MET A 62 6.00 -9.82 -3.17
CA MET A 62 5.27 -10.19 -1.97
C MET A 62 5.53 -11.66 -1.58
N ILE A 63 6.81 -12.03 -1.56
CA ILE A 63 7.31 -13.37 -1.25
C ILE A 63 8.54 -13.20 -0.37
N THR A 64 8.60 -13.96 0.72
CA THR A 64 9.75 -13.91 1.63
C THR A 64 10.92 -14.70 1.07
N THR A 65 12.14 -14.19 1.30
CA THR A 65 13.38 -14.87 0.90
C THR A 65 14.56 -14.31 1.67
N VAL A 66 15.61 -15.13 1.82
CA VAL A 66 16.93 -14.70 2.32
C VAL A 66 18.01 -14.72 1.22
N ASN A 67 17.63 -15.13 0.01
CA ASN A 67 18.53 -15.29 -1.15
C ASN A 67 18.17 -14.30 -2.27
N GLY A 68 17.54 -13.16 -1.93
CA GLY A 68 17.13 -12.17 -2.91
C GLY A 68 18.32 -11.60 -3.70
N VAL A 69 18.16 -11.48 -5.02
CA VAL A 69 19.16 -10.84 -5.89
C VAL A 69 18.47 -9.85 -6.81
N LEU A 70 18.90 -8.59 -6.74
CA LEU A 70 18.53 -7.56 -7.70
C LEU A 70 19.57 -7.51 -8.81
N ARG A 71 19.11 -7.40 -10.06
CA ARG A 71 19.94 -7.22 -11.24
C ARG A 71 19.49 -5.99 -12.00
N VAL A 72 20.45 -5.15 -12.38
CA VAL A 72 20.24 -4.07 -13.34
C VAL A 72 21.03 -4.41 -14.60
N GLU A 73 20.38 -4.34 -15.75
CA GLU A 73 21.00 -4.54 -17.06
C GLU A 73 21.02 -3.23 -17.83
N ALA A 74 22.10 -3.00 -18.58
CA ALA A 74 22.24 -1.93 -19.54
C ALA A 74 22.45 -2.54 -20.93
N ILE A 75 21.66 -2.10 -21.90
CA ILE A 75 21.67 -2.60 -23.27
C ILE A 75 22.13 -1.48 -24.20
N ASP A 76 23.12 -1.76 -25.04
CA ASP A 76 23.59 -0.82 -26.07
C ASP A 76 22.81 -0.94 -27.38
N ALA A 77 23.16 -0.13 -28.38
CA ALA A 77 22.51 -0.14 -29.69
C ALA A 77 22.77 -1.41 -30.53
N ALA A 78 23.83 -2.17 -30.21
CA ALA A 78 24.18 -3.43 -30.87
C ALA A 78 23.52 -4.64 -30.18
N GLY A 79 22.85 -4.44 -29.04
CA GLY A 79 22.21 -5.48 -28.25
C GLY A 79 23.14 -6.15 -27.22
N ASN A 80 24.33 -5.59 -26.97
CA ASN A 80 25.21 -6.08 -25.91
C ASN A 80 24.62 -5.75 -24.54
N ILE A 81 24.80 -6.65 -23.57
CA ILE A 81 24.24 -6.51 -22.23
C ILE A 81 25.37 -6.47 -21.21
N GLY A 82 25.51 -5.33 -20.52
CA GLY A 82 26.25 -5.22 -19.27
C GLY A 82 25.29 -5.32 -18.08
N PHE A 83 25.73 -5.89 -16.95
CA PHE A 83 24.86 -5.98 -15.77
C PHE A 83 25.61 -5.79 -14.45
N ALA A 84 24.86 -5.42 -13.42
CA ALA A 84 25.31 -5.37 -12.03
C ALA A 84 24.32 -6.09 -11.12
N LEU A 85 24.81 -6.63 -10.00
CA LEU A 85 24.02 -7.38 -9.03
C LEU A 85 24.10 -6.77 -7.63
N VAL A 86 23.01 -6.86 -6.88
CA VAL A 86 22.98 -6.74 -5.42
C VAL A 86 22.51 -8.08 -4.86
N LYS A 87 23.31 -8.71 -4.01
CA LYS A 87 23.08 -10.07 -3.52
C LYS A 87 22.64 -10.09 -2.06
N ASN A 88 22.12 -11.23 -1.62
CA ASN A 88 21.73 -11.48 -0.24
C ASN A 88 20.72 -10.44 0.28
N LEU A 89 19.77 -10.04 -0.56
CA LEU A 89 18.65 -9.22 -0.11
C LEU A 89 17.68 -10.11 0.68
N LEU A 90 17.25 -9.61 1.83
CA LEU A 90 16.29 -10.29 2.69
C LEU A 90 14.92 -9.65 2.52
N LEU A 91 13.93 -10.43 2.09
CA LEU A 91 12.52 -10.06 2.13
C LEU A 91 11.86 -10.82 3.28
N LEU A 92 11.54 -10.09 4.34
CA LEU A 92 10.97 -10.63 5.57
C LEU A 92 9.44 -10.50 5.56
N PRO A 93 8.70 -11.34 6.32
CA PRO A 93 7.28 -11.13 6.52
C PRO A 93 7.00 -9.72 7.04
N ASP A 94 5.92 -9.11 6.57
CA ASP A 94 5.42 -7.91 7.23
C ASP A 94 4.52 -8.28 8.42
N THR A 95 4.70 -7.56 9.53
CA THR A 95 3.95 -7.79 10.78
C THR A 95 3.41 -6.47 11.35
N GLN A 96 3.51 -5.38 10.60
CA GLN A 96 3.10 -4.06 11.06
C GLN A 96 1.65 -3.85 10.65
N PRO A 97 0.74 -3.57 11.58
CA PRO A 97 -0.64 -3.28 11.21
C PRO A 97 -0.76 -1.86 10.63
N PRO A 98 -1.70 -1.65 9.70
CA PRO A 98 -2.04 -0.32 9.19
C PRO A 98 -2.35 0.69 10.29
N ILE A 99 -1.92 1.93 10.09
CA ILE A 99 -2.36 3.07 10.89
C ILE A 99 -3.60 3.64 10.23
N VAL A 100 -4.67 3.87 11.00
CA VAL A 100 -5.95 4.39 10.51
C VAL A 100 -6.35 5.61 11.34
N THR A 101 -6.91 6.63 10.70
CA THR A 101 -7.51 7.80 11.38
C THR A 101 -8.82 8.15 10.73
N ILE A 102 -9.88 8.34 11.53
CA ILE A 102 -11.16 8.84 11.01
C ILE A 102 -11.18 10.36 11.10
N ILE A 103 -11.45 11.01 9.97
CA ILE A 103 -11.52 12.46 9.83
C ILE A 103 -12.98 12.94 9.92
N ALA A 104 -13.91 12.17 9.34
CA ALA A 104 -15.35 12.41 9.42
C ALA A 104 -16.12 11.08 9.54
N PRO A 105 -17.13 10.97 10.42
CA PRO A 105 -17.71 12.04 11.24
C PRO A 105 -16.82 12.42 12.44
N GLN A 106 -16.83 13.71 12.78
CA GLN A 106 -16.22 14.20 14.02
C GLN A 106 -17.16 14.01 15.21
N MET A 107 -16.61 14.10 16.42
CA MET A 107 -17.40 14.13 17.65
C MET A 107 -18.53 15.17 17.55
N ASP A 108 -19.72 14.81 18.05
CA ASP A 108 -20.93 15.63 18.08
C ASP A 108 -21.53 16.02 16.72
N THR A 109 -21.02 15.47 15.61
CA THR A 109 -21.67 15.59 14.29
C THR A 109 -23.14 15.16 14.37
N LYS A 110 -24.03 15.93 13.74
CA LYS A 110 -25.47 15.64 13.69
C LYS A 110 -25.88 15.29 12.27
N LEU A 111 -26.23 14.03 12.05
CA LEU A 111 -26.71 13.53 10.76
C LEU A 111 -28.24 13.40 10.78
N LYS A 112 -28.84 13.55 9.61
CA LYS A 112 -30.27 13.34 9.37
C LYS A 112 -30.45 11.98 8.72
N GLY A 113 -31.42 11.19 9.17
CA GLY A 113 -31.76 9.91 8.54
C GLY A 113 -32.24 10.12 7.10
N ASN A 114 -32.05 9.12 6.25
CA ASN A 114 -32.40 9.14 4.81
C ASN A 114 -31.68 10.24 4.01
N THR A 115 -30.51 10.70 4.46
CA THR A 115 -29.62 11.55 3.65
C THR A 115 -28.32 10.82 3.35
N THR A 116 -27.57 11.31 2.37
CA THR A 116 -26.19 10.86 2.15
C THR A 116 -25.24 11.53 3.13
N PHE A 117 -24.16 10.83 3.45
CA PHE A 117 -23.01 11.38 4.18
C PHE A 117 -21.73 10.74 3.65
N THR A 118 -20.63 11.49 3.62
CA THR A 118 -19.33 10.96 3.24
C THR A 118 -18.49 10.73 4.48
N ILE A 119 -18.16 9.47 4.75
CA ILE A 119 -17.16 9.10 5.75
C ILE A 119 -15.79 9.39 5.13
N ILE A 120 -14.92 10.06 5.87
CA ILE A 120 -13.57 10.43 5.43
C ILE A 120 -12.58 9.88 6.44
N PHE A 121 -11.54 9.21 5.95
CA PHE A 121 -10.51 8.60 6.77
C PHE A 121 -9.15 8.68 6.05
N SER A 122 -8.07 8.49 6.82
CA SER A 122 -6.74 8.23 6.29
C SER A 122 -6.24 6.89 6.78
N SER A 123 -5.36 6.30 5.97
CA SER A 123 -4.73 5.02 6.27
C SER A 123 -3.36 4.94 5.60
N SER A 124 -2.44 4.26 6.26
CA SER A 124 -1.08 4.07 5.74
C SER A 124 -0.47 2.80 6.31
N ASP A 125 0.34 2.13 5.50
CA ASP A 125 1.13 0.96 5.88
C ASP A 125 2.43 0.90 5.05
N ASN A 126 3.46 0.20 5.54
CA ASN A 126 4.75 0.08 4.86
C ASN A 126 4.76 -0.87 3.65
N VAL A 127 3.76 -1.75 3.50
CA VAL A 127 3.59 -2.61 2.31
C VAL A 127 2.35 -2.26 1.48
N GLY A 128 1.76 -1.09 1.75
CA GLY A 128 0.56 -0.61 1.09
C GLY A 128 -0.72 -1.23 1.66
N ILE A 129 -1.86 -0.68 1.26
CA ILE A 129 -3.17 -1.09 1.76
C ILE A 129 -3.90 -1.95 0.73
N ALA A 130 -4.48 -3.07 1.17
CA ALA A 130 -5.30 -3.91 0.29
C ALA A 130 -6.77 -3.49 0.28
N SER A 131 -7.35 -3.19 1.44
CA SER A 131 -8.78 -2.86 1.52
C SER A 131 -9.20 -2.19 2.83
N HIS A 132 -10.41 -1.63 2.81
CA HIS A 132 -11.13 -1.14 3.98
C HIS A 132 -12.51 -1.80 4.13
N GLU A 133 -12.94 -1.95 5.38
CA GLU A 133 -14.32 -2.22 5.79
C GLU A 133 -14.78 -1.13 6.77
N ILE A 134 -16.00 -0.67 6.61
CA ILE A 134 -16.64 0.29 7.52
C ILE A 134 -17.74 -0.44 8.29
N LEU A 135 -17.68 -0.35 9.62
CA LEU A 135 -18.72 -0.79 10.52
C LEU A 135 -19.43 0.41 11.16
N ILE A 136 -20.67 0.23 11.55
CA ILE A 136 -21.46 1.21 12.30
C ILE A 136 -22.01 0.60 13.59
N ALA A 137 -21.90 1.34 14.70
CA ALA A 137 -22.55 1.03 15.97
C ALA A 137 -23.60 2.10 16.28
N ILE A 138 -24.87 1.81 16.06
CA ILE A 138 -25.98 2.77 16.29
C ILE A 138 -26.18 3.07 17.77
N ASP A 139 -25.89 2.11 18.63
CA ASP A 139 -25.95 2.22 20.10
C ASP A 139 -24.64 2.68 20.73
N GLY A 140 -23.61 2.93 19.91
CA GLY A 140 -22.27 3.31 20.35
C GLY A 140 -21.43 2.17 20.92
N LYS A 141 -21.85 0.91 20.77
CA LYS A 141 -21.14 -0.25 21.34
C LYS A 141 -21.06 -1.44 20.37
N ASN A 142 -22.17 -1.82 19.77
CA ASN A 142 -22.27 -3.02 18.95
C ASN A 142 -22.07 -2.66 17.48
N PHE A 143 -20.87 -2.92 16.97
CA PHE A 143 -20.53 -2.67 15.57
C PHE A 143 -21.16 -3.73 14.66
N THR A 144 -21.77 -3.27 13.57
CA THR A 144 -22.35 -4.09 12.51
C THR A 144 -21.78 -3.67 11.15
N PRO A 145 -21.65 -4.59 10.18
CA PRO A 145 -21.17 -4.25 8.84
C PRO A 145 -22.00 -3.15 8.19
N PHE A 146 -21.32 -2.13 7.66
CA PHE A 146 -21.98 -1.03 6.96
C PHE A 146 -21.58 -0.98 5.48
N ILE A 147 -20.27 -0.97 5.18
CA ILE A 147 -19.73 -1.05 3.82
C ILE A 147 -18.52 -1.98 3.82
N ARG A 148 -18.38 -2.80 2.77
CA ARG A 148 -17.28 -3.76 2.59
C ARG A 148 -16.64 -3.58 1.22
N GLY A 149 -15.42 -4.08 1.06
CA GLY A 149 -14.73 -4.12 -0.23
C GLY A 149 -14.37 -2.74 -0.76
N ILE A 150 -14.07 -1.81 0.14
CA ILE A 150 -13.53 -0.50 -0.24
C ILE A 150 -12.06 -0.73 -0.61
N ASP A 151 -11.65 -0.22 -1.77
CA ASP A 151 -10.30 -0.37 -2.29
C ASP A 151 -9.26 0.33 -1.39
N GLY A 152 -8.05 -0.21 -1.31
CA GLY A 152 -6.98 0.29 -0.44
C GLY A 152 -6.46 1.69 -0.78
N GLU A 153 -6.77 2.24 -1.96
CA GLU A 153 -6.46 3.63 -2.32
C GLU A 153 -7.55 4.63 -1.92
N GLU A 154 -8.74 4.16 -1.57
CA GLU A 154 -9.86 5.02 -1.21
C GLU A 154 -9.68 5.65 0.18
N ARG A 155 -9.99 6.94 0.29
CA ARG A 155 -9.93 7.70 1.55
C ARG A 155 -11.29 8.19 2.02
N SER A 156 -12.34 7.74 1.34
CA SER A 156 -13.71 8.11 1.66
C SER A 156 -14.71 7.07 1.17
N ALA A 157 -15.89 7.06 1.78
CA ALA A 157 -17.02 6.27 1.31
C ALA A 157 -18.32 7.05 1.52
N MET A 158 -19.14 7.14 0.47
CA MET A 158 -20.47 7.73 0.57
C MET A 158 -21.46 6.69 1.10
N VAL A 159 -22.24 7.07 2.11
CA VAL A 159 -23.17 6.18 2.82
C VAL A 159 -24.56 6.79 2.87
N GLN A 160 -25.59 5.93 2.91
CA GLN A 160 -26.94 6.35 3.28
C GLN A 160 -27.07 6.31 4.80
N VAL A 161 -27.36 7.45 5.43
CA VAL A 161 -27.52 7.54 6.89
C VAL A 161 -28.78 6.78 7.29
N PRO A 162 -28.68 5.74 8.15
CA PRO A 162 -29.85 4.97 8.56
C PRO A 162 -30.89 5.86 9.22
N ASN A 163 -32.17 5.64 8.91
CA ASN A 163 -33.27 6.41 9.49
C ASN A 163 -33.65 5.93 10.91
N VAL A 164 -32.70 6.04 11.84
CA VAL A 164 -32.84 5.61 13.24
C VAL A 164 -32.33 6.70 14.16
N LYS A 165 -32.97 6.85 15.33
CA LYS A 165 -32.50 7.80 16.33
C LYS A 165 -31.28 7.23 17.04
N ALA A 166 -30.13 7.87 16.87
CA ALA A 166 -28.89 7.53 17.59
C ALA A 166 -28.39 8.73 18.37
N LYS A 167 -28.02 8.53 19.64
CA LYS A 167 -27.49 9.61 20.50
C LYS A 167 -25.96 9.62 20.58
N ALA A 168 -25.31 8.51 20.26
CA ALA A 168 -23.87 8.32 20.36
C ALA A 168 -23.43 7.20 19.41
N ALA A 169 -23.79 7.29 18.14
CA ALA A 169 -23.34 6.33 17.14
C ALA A 169 -21.82 6.46 16.90
N LEU A 170 -21.20 5.35 16.48
CA LEU A 170 -19.78 5.29 16.11
C LEU A 170 -19.61 4.68 14.72
N ILE A 171 -18.61 5.16 14.00
CA ILE A 171 -18.05 4.50 12.82
C ILE A 171 -16.73 3.85 13.22
N ARG A 172 -16.50 2.63 12.75
CA ARG A 172 -15.20 1.99 12.77
C ARG A 172 -14.74 1.75 11.35
N VAL A 173 -13.50 2.12 11.05
CA VAL A 173 -12.83 1.74 9.80
C VAL A 173 -11.82 0.66 10.17
N ILE A 174 -11.95 -0.51 9.56
CA ILE A 174 -10.96 -1.59 9.60
C ILE A 174 -10.21 -1.54 8.28
N THR A 175 -8.90 -1.54 8.35
CA THR A 175 -8.01 -1.50 7.19
C THR A 175 -7.13 -2.74 7.21
N THR A 176 -7.00 -3.39 6.06
CA THR A 176 -6.11 -4.55 5.87
C THR A 176 -5.01 -4.17 4.90
N ASP A 177 -3.75 -4.36 5.28
CA ASP A 177 -2.62 -4.18 4.35
C ASP A 177 -2.53 -5.30 3.32
N THR A 178 -1.57 -5.21 2.40
CA THR A 178 -1.34 -6.26 1.40
C THR A 178 -0.84 -7.57 2.02
N ALA A 179 -0.13 -7.54 3.15
CA ALA A 179 0.35 -8.70 3.91
C ALA A 179 -0.73 -9.40 4.75
N GLY A 180 -1.91 -8.81 4.90
CA GLY A 180 -3.01 -9.31 5.68
C GLY A 180 -3.05 -8.84 7.14
N ASN A 181 -2.19 -7.91 7.59
CA ASN A 181 -2.34 -7.34 8.92
C ASN A 181 -3.47 -6.32 8.93
N THR A 182 -4.15 -6.21 10.08
CA THR A 182 -5.32 -5.36 10.23
C THR A 182 -5.10 -4.26 11.26
N GLY A 183 -5.39 -3.03 10.86
CA GLY A 183 -5.50 -1.86 11.74
C GLY A 183 -6.94 -1.36 11.81
N MET A 184 -7.29 -0.62 12.87
CA MET A 184 -8.62 -0.01 12.95
C MET A 184 -8.61 1.31 13.71
N ALA A 185 -9.62 2.15 13.42
CA ALA A 185 -9.91 3.36 14.18
C ALA A 185 -11.41 3.56 14.35
N ASP A 186 -11.79 4.20 15.46
CA ASP A 186 -13.17 4.59 15.77
C ASP A 186 -13.34 6.10 15.68
N SER A 187 -14.51 6.54 15.21
CA SER A 187 -14.85 7.96 15.13
C SER A 187 -15.13 8.53 16.52
N GLY A 188 -15.22 9.86 16.62
CA GLY A 188 -15.94 10.47 17.73
C GLY A 188 -17.43 10.09 17.70
N ALA A 189 -18.07 10.07 18.86
CA ALA A 189 -19.51 9.79 18.95
C ALA A 189 -20.32 10.86 18.21
N PHE A 190 -21.22 10.44 17.33
CA PHE A 190 -22.09 11.32 16.55
C PHE A 190 -23.57 10.97 16.75
N ARG A 191 -24.47 11.84 16.28
CA ARG A 191 -25.91 11.73 16.51
C ARG A 191 -26.63 11.57 15.18
N ILE A 192 -27.63 10.71 15.15
CA ILE A 192 -28.54 10.57 14.01
C ILE A 192 -29.95 10.97 14.46
N LYS A 193 -30.56 11.90 13.73
CA LYS A 193 -31.96 12.27 13.89
C LYS A 193 -32.80 11.53 12.85
N ALA A 194 -33.67 10.65 13.32
CA ALA A 194 -34.68 10.03 12.47
C ALA A 194 -35.64 11.08 11.90
N VAL A 195 -36.04 10.87 10.66
CA VAL A 195 -37.07 11.62 9.93
C VAL A 195 -38.35 10.79 9.86
N LYS A 196 -39.48 11.49 9.81
CA LYS A 196 -40.79 10.88 9.59
C LYS A 196 -40.94 10.46 8.13
#